data_AF-A0A8D8HJP6-F1
#
_entry.id   AF-A0A8D8HJP6-F1
#
_cell.length_a   1.000
_cell.length_b   1.000
_cell.length_c   1.000
_cell.angle_alpha   90.00
_cell.angle_beta   90.00
_cell.angle_gamma   90.00
#
_symmetry.space_group_name_H-M   'P 1'
#
loop_
_entity.id
_entity.type
_entity.pdbx_description
1 polymer ?
#
loop_
_entity_poly.entity_id
_entity_poly.type
_entity_poly.pdbx_seq_one_letter_code
_entity_poly.pdbx_strand_id
1 'polypeptide(L)'
;IEEMLRADLKEEFLNPELHLEISTILSKLIQFMTDLCTKWRHIMTAIENDDLDGIRVELESLDLNLRKTVLNSWDNEYGFPLHFAAFRRNYQITKFLLENGANPNSRTDRWCTLKKMSFDENVSEIIYDGAITPMFIAAAKGDLPIVKLLHEKGGCINVKTYSSGYTPLNLAEA
;
A
#
# COMPACT_ATOMS: atom_id res chain seq x y z
N ILE A 1 -13.92 34.39 -41.18
CA ILE A 1 -14.26 33.15 -40.43
C ILE A 1 -13.03 32.64 -39.70
N GLU A 2 -11.91 32.34 -40.38
CA GLU A 2 -10.65 31.93 -39.70
C GLU A 2 -10.10 32.95 -38.68
N GLU A 3 -10.15 34.26 -38.97
CA GLU A 3 -9.69 35.28 -38.00
C GLU A 3 -10.59 35.42 -36.77
N MET A 4 -11.91 35.30 -36.94
CA MET A 4 -12.87 35.27 -35.82
C MET A 4 -12.65 34.04 -34.93
N LEU A 5 -12.54 32.85 -35.53
CA LEU A 5 -12.24 31.61 -34.80
C LEU A 5 -10.91 31.68 -34.03
N ARG A 6 -9.88 32.34 -34.58
CA ARG A 6 -8.60 32.58 -33.89
C ARG A 6 -8.70 33.58 -32.74
N ALA A 7 -9.59 34.56 -32.83
CA ALA A 7 -9.82 35.54 -31.77
C ALA A 7 -10.63 34.91 -30.62
N ASP A 8 -11.69 34.17 -30.94
CA ASP A 8 -12.53 33.46 -29.96
C ASP A 8 -11.72 32.41 -29.19
N LEU A 9 -10.87 31.62 -29.88
CA LEU A 9 -9.93 30.69 -29.24
C LEU A 9 -8.91 31.40 -28.35
N LYS A 10 -8.44 32.60 -28.73
CA LYS A 10 -7.51 33.37 -27.88
C LYS A 10 -8.20 33.93 -26.63
N GLU A 11 -9.43 34.40 -26.74
CA GLU A 11 -10.20 34.89 -25.59
C GLU A 11 -10.53 33.76 -24.60
N GLU A 12 -10.82 32.56 -25.08
CA GLU A 12 -11.04 31.38 -24.23
C GLU A 12 -9.79 30.99 -23.42
N PHE A 13 -8.59 31.08 -24.04
CA PHE A 13 -7.30 30.85 -23.37
C PHE A 13 -6.79 32.05 -22.54
N LEU A 14 -7.38 33.24 -22.67
CA LEU A 14 -7.04 34.44 -21.91
C LEU A 14 -8.08 34.81 -20.86
N ASN A 15 -9.16 34.03 -20.70
CA ASN A 15 -10.19 34.28 -19.70
C ASN A 15 -9.61 34.15 -18.28
N PRO A 16 -9.39 35.27 -17.55
CA PRO A 16 -8.73 35.24 -16.24
C PRO A 16 -9.57 34.52 -15.18
N GLU A 17 -10.90 34.52 -15.31
CA GLU A 17 -11.80 33.80 -14.41
C GLU A 17 -11.66 32.29 -14.58
N LEU A 18 -11.61 31.81 -15.83
CA LEU A 18 -11.38 30.40 -16.12
C LEU A 18 -10.01 29.91 -15.63
N HIS A 19 -8.96 30.73 -15.80
CA HIS A 19 -7.63 30.44 -15.25
C HIS A 19 -7.64 30.36 -13.71
N LEU A 20 -8.35 31.27 -13.04
CA LEU A 20 -8.47 31.30 -11.58
C LEU A 20 -9.25 30.07 -11.07
N GLU A 21 -10.33 29.67 -11.74
CA GLU A 21 -11.10 28.47 -11.40
C GLU A 21 -10.25 27.20 -11.55
N ILE A 22 -9.56 27.04 -12.68
CA ILE A 22 -8.66 25.90 -12.92
C ILE A 22 -7.56 25.87 -11.86
N SER A 23 -6.91 26.99 -11.58
CA SER A 23 -5.87 27.10 -10.56
C SER A 23 -6.38 26.71 -9.16
N THR A 24 -7.59 27.14 -8.82
CA THR A 24 -8.25 26.80 -7.55
C THR A 24 -8.55 25.30 -7.46
N ILE A 25 -9.07 24.69 -8.53
CA ILE A 25 -9.35 23.25 -8.59
C ILE A 25 -8.07 22.44 -8.47
N LEU A 26 -7.03 22.80 -9.23
CA LEU A 26 -5.72 22.14 -9.16
C LEU A 26 -5.11 22.24 -7.76
N SER A 27 -5.21 23.41 -7.11
CA SER A 27 -4.69 23.60 -5.74
C SER A 27 -5.42 22.71 -4.73
N LYS A 28 -6.75 22.59 -4.82
CA LYS A 28 -7.54 21.68 -3.98
C LYS A 28 -7.19 20.21 -4.24
N LEU A 29 -6.99 19.83 -5.50
CA LEU A 29 -6.60 18.47 -5.87
C LEU A 29 -5.20 18.13 -5.33
N ILE A 30 -4.23 19.02 -5.46
CA ILE A 30 -2.88 18.86 -4.91
C ILE A 30 -2.97 18.70 -3.39
N GLN A 31 -3.74 19.56 -2.71
CA GLN A 31 -3.91 19.50 -1.26
C GLN A 31 -4.56 18.18 -0.80
N PHE A 32 -5.52 17.67 -1.57
CA PHE A 32 -6.15 16.38 -1.29
C PHE A 32 -5.17 15.21 -1.48
N MET A 33 -4.38 15.23 -2.55
CA MET A 33 -3.35 14.20 -2.79
C MET A 33 -2.25 14.23 -1.71
N THR A 34 -1.83 15.41 -1.26
CA THR A 34 -0.83 15.54 -0.20
C THR A 34 -1.37 15.08 1.16
N ASP A 35 -2.65 15.30 1.44
CA ASP A 35 -3.31 14.76 2.63
C ASP A 35 -3.29 13.23 2.62
N LEU A 36 -3.71 12.58 1.52
CA LEU A 36 -3.67 11.12 1.40
C LEU A 36 -2.26 10.55 1.59
N CYS A 37 -1.24 11.19 1.03
CA CYS A 37 0.16 10.81 1.23
C CYS A 37 0.60 10.97 2.70
N THR A 38 0.12 11.99 3.40
CA THR A 38 0.42 12.22 4.82
C THR A 38 -0.24 11.14 5.68
N LYS A 39 -1.53 10.88 5.47
CA LYS A 39 -2.28 9.82 6.15
C LYS A 39 -1.64 8.46 5.98
N TRP A 40 -1.20 8.14 4.76
CA TRP A 40 -0.48 6.91 4.49
C TRP A 40 0.79 6.78 5.34
N ARG A 41 1.60 7.83 5.44
CA ARG A 41 2.82 7.80 6.27
C ARG A 41 2.50 7.63 7.75
N HIS A 42 1.50 8.35 8.26
CA HIS A 42 1.06 8.19 9.64
C HIS A 42 0.60 6.77 9.93
N ILE A 43 -0.14 6.14 9.01
CA ILE A 43 -0.53 4.73 9.12
C ILE A 43 0.72 3.84 9.19
N MET A 44 1.72 4.03 8.35
CA MET A 44 2.95 3.22 8.39
C MET A 44 3.72 3.37 9.70
N THR A 45 3.88 4.60 10.20
CA THR A 45 4.51 4.87 11.49
C THR A 45 3.70 4.27 12.65
N ALA A 46 2.37 4.32 12.58
CA ALA A 46 1.51 3.70 13.58
C ALA A 46 1.65 2.16 13.59
N ILE A 47 1.74 1.51 12.42
CA ILE A 47 2.05 0.07 12.33
C ILE A 47 3.43 -0.24 12.93
N GLU A 48 4.43 0.60 12.67
CA GLU A 48 5.77 0.46 13.25
C GLU A 48 5.79 0.58 14.77
N ASN A 49 4.89 1.37 15.35
CA ASN A 49 4.77 1.59 16.78
C ASN A 49 3.72 0.70 17.47
N ASP A 50 3.07 -0.23 16.74
CA ASP A 50 1.95 -1.04 17.27
C ASP A 50 0.76 -0.19 17.77
N ASP A 51 0.49 0.91 17.07
CA ASP A 51 -0.58 1.84 17.39
C ASP A 51 -1.79 1.61 16.47
N LEU A 52 -2.71 0.74 16.91
CA LEU A 52 -3.95 0.49 16.17
C LEU A 52 -4.89 1.71 16.17
N ASP A 53 -4.88 2.51 17.23
CA ASP A 53 -5.78 3.65 17.36
C ASP A 53 -5.37 4.79 16.42
N GLY A 54 -4.07 5.02 16.24
CA GLY A 54 -3.54 5.92 15.21
C GLY A 54 -3.99 5.54 13.80
N ILE A 55 -3.98 4.24 13.47
CA ILE A 55 -4.47 3.76 12.16
C ILE A 55 -5.98 4.01 12.03
N ARG A 56 -6.76 3.78 13.10
CA ARG A 56 -8.21 4.00 13.11
C ARG A 56 -8.55 5.46 12.83
N VAL A 57 -7.90 6.39 13.52
CA VAL A 57 -8.10 7.83 13.36
C VAL A 57 -7.83 8.25 11.91
N GLU A 58 -6.74 7.77 11.32
CA GLU A 58 -6.40 8.16 9.95
C GLU A 58 -7.37 7.62 8.89
N LEU A 59 -7.91 6.42 9.11
CA LEU A 59 -8.90 5.82 8.20
C LEU A 59 -10.33 6.32 8.45
N GLU A 60 -10.66 6.82 9.65
CA GLU A 60 -12.01 7.26 10.00
C GLU A 60 -12.54 8.34 9.05
N SER A 61 -11.69 9.29 8.67
CA SER A 61 -12.05 10.37 7.75
C SER A 61 -12.12 9.96 6.27
N LEU A 62 -11.80 8.70 5.93
CA LEU A 62 -11.75 8.20 4.56
C LEU A 62 -12.92 7.27 4.26
N ASP A 63 -13.54 7.46 3.09
CA ASP A 63 -14.48 6.47 2.55
C ASP A 63 -13.77 5.16 2.16
N LEU A 64 -14.53 4.10 1.96
CA LEU A 64 -13.99 2.76 1.73
C LEU A 64 -13.09 2.66 0.49
N ASN A 65 -13.35 3.43 -0.58
CA ASN A 65 -12.51 3.41 -1.77
C ASN A 65 -11.17 4.09 -1.50
N LEU A 66 -11.19 5.22 -0.79
CA LEU A 66 -9.96 5.89 -0.37
C LEU A 66 -9.16 5.03 0.62
N ARG A 67 -9.82 4.33 1.55
CA ARG A 67 -9.14 3.35 2.43
C ARG A 67 -8.42 2.29 1.61
N LYS A 68 -9.08 1.69 0.62
CA LYS A 68 -8.44 0.71 -0.28
C LYS A 68 -7.26 1.31 -1.02
N THR A 69 -7.39 2.52 -1.56
CA THR A 69 -6.29 3.20 -2.25
C THR A 69 -5.10 3.40 -1.32
N VAL A 70 -5.32 3.93 -0.12
CA VAL A 70 -4.27 4.16 0.88
C VAL A 70 -3.65 2.82 1.32
N LEU A 71 -4.45 1.85 1.73
CA LEU A 71 -3.96 0.58 2.28
C LEU A 71 -3.23 -0.31 1.26
N ASN A 72 -3.43 -0.07 -0.03
CA ASN A 72 -2.75 -0.77 -1.12
C ASN A 72 -1.68 0.08 -1.82
N SER A 73 -1.46 1.30 -1.32
CA SER A 73 -0.32 2.12 -1.74
C SER A 73 0.97 1.64 -1.08
N TRP A 74 2.09 2.03 -1.66
CA TRP A 74 3.42 1.65 -1.20
C TRP A 74 4.39 2.81 -1.35
N ASP A 75 5.49 2.76 -0.61
CA ASP A 75 6.66 3.60 -0.84
C ASP A 75 7.98 2.80 -0.72
N ASN A 76 9.09 3.48 -1.01
CA ASN A 76 10.42 2.87 -0.95
C ASN A 76 10.92 2.63 0.49
N GLU A 77 10.32 3.26 1.51
CA GLU A 77 10.81 3.20 2.89
C GLU A 77 10.15 2.06 3.69
N TYR A 78 8.83 1.93 3.58
CA TYR A 78 8.01 1.00 4.35
C TYR A 78 7.37 -0.11 3.52
N GLY A 79 7.31 0.02 2.19
CA GLY A 79 6.60 -0.94 1.33
C GLY A 79 5.08 -0.84 1.49
N PHE A 80 4.38 -1.96 1.56
CA PHE A 80 2.92 -1.99 1.74
C PHE A 80 2.54 -2.18 3.22
N PRO A 81 1.45 -1.53 3.70
CA PRO A 81 0.97 -1.66 5.09
C PRO A 81 0.81 -3.10 5.57
N LEU A 82 0.19 -3.95 4.73
CA LEU A 82 -0.16 -5.32 5.11
C LEU A 82 1.07 -6.24 5.25
N HIS A 83 2.10 -6.03 4.42
CA HIS A 83 3.38 -6.76 4.54
C HIS A 83 4.06 -6.43 5.87
N PHE A 84 4.05 -5.15 6.27
CA PHE A 84 4.67 -4.71 7.52
C PHE A 84 3.90 -5.23 8.74
N ALA A 85 2.56 -5.20 8.72
CA ALA A 85 1.74 -5.77 9.79
C ALA A 85 1.97 -7.28 9.97
N ALA A 86 2.04 -8.03 8.86
CA ALA A 86 2.36 -9.46 8.89
C ALA A 86 3.79 -9.72 9.42
N PHE A 87 4.75 -8.89 9.00
CA PHE A 87 6.14 -8.98 9.46
C PHE A 87 6.28 -8.76 10.97
N ARG A 88 5.54 -7.78 11.50
CA ARG A 88 5.48 -7.47 12.93
C ARG A 88 4.69 -8.50 13.73
N ARG A 89 4.13 -9.53 13.08
CA ARG A 89 3.33 -10.58 13.72
C ARG A 89 2.13 -10.02 14.50
N ASN A 90 1.60 -8.90 14.01
CA ASN A 90 0.52 -8.21 14.69
C ASN A 90 -0.82 -8.63 14.10
N TYR A 91 -1.46 -9.58 14.78
CA TYR A 91 -2.75 -10.10 14.35
C TYR A 91 -3.84 -9.02 14.29
N GLN A 92 -3.90 -8.11 15.28
CA GLN A 92 -4.98 -7.12 15.38
C GLN A 92 -4.88 -6.07 14.26
N ILE A 93 -3.68 -5.53 14.04
CA ILE A 93 -3.45 -4.59 12.93
C ILE A 93 -3.68 -5.30 11.60
N THR A 94 -3.13 -6.51 11.41
CA THR A 94 -3.33 -7.27 10.16
C THR A 94 -4.80 -7.49 9.85
N LYS A 95 -5.59 -7.91 10.85
CA LYS A 95 -7.04 -8.09 10.73
C LYS A 95 -7.74 -6.79 10.37
N PHE A 96 -7.39 -5.70 11.06
CA PHE A 96 -7.99 -4.40 10.83
C PHE A 96 -7.71 -3.87 9.42
N LEU A 97 -6.48 -4.00 8.92
CA LEU A 97 -6.13 -3.59 7.55
C LEU A 97 -6.92 -4.40 6.51
N LEU A 98 -7.03 -5.72 6.68
CA LEU A 98 -7.80 -6.59 5.78
C LEU A 98 -9.29 -6.25 5.78
N GLU A 99 -9.87 -5.97 6.95
CA GLU A 99 -11.27 -5.55 7.08
C GLU A 99 -11.55 -4.19 6.42
N ASN A 100 -10.52 -3.35 6.28
CA ASN A 100 -10.61 -2.04 5.62
C ASN A 100 -10.19 -2.06 4.13
N GLY A 101 -9.98 -3.25 3.56
CA GLY A 101 -9.76 -3.42 2.11
C GLY A 101 -8.30 -3.46 1.67
N ALA A 102 -7.36 -3.73 2.59
CA ALA A 102 -6.01 -4.14 2.19
C ALA A 102 -6.07 -5.45 1.39
N ASN A 103 -5.32 -5.51 0.30
CA ASN A 103 -5.28 -6.65 -0.60
C ASN A 103 -4.34 -7.73 -0.02
N PRO A 104 -4.85 -8.91 0.36
CA PRO A 104 -4.03 -9.99 0.92
C PRO A 104 -3.05 -10.60 -0.09
N ASN A 105 -3.21 -10.29 -1.38
CA ASN A 105 -2.37 -10.79 -2.47
C ASN A 105 -1.43 -9.73 -3.05
N SER A 106 -1.26 -8.58 -2.40
CA SER A 106 -0.30 -7.57 -2.83
C SER A 106 1.10 -8.19 -2.96
N ARG A 107 1.73 -8.01 -4.11
CA ARG A 107 3.07 -8.53 -4.41
C ARG A 107 4.07 -7.39 -4.34
N THR A 108 5.22 -7.65 -3.73
CA THR A 108 6.37 -6.77 -3.80
C THR A 108 7.61 -7.55 -4.23
N ASP A 109 8.42 -6.95 -5.09
CA ASP A 109 9.77 -7.38 -5.48
C ASP A 109 10.83 -6.43 -4.91
N ARG A 110 10.41 -5.48 -4.07
CA ARG A 110 11.23 -4.35 -3.63
C ARG A 110 12.14 -4.78 -2.49
N TRP A 111 13.44 -4.88 -2.78
CA TRP A 111 14.53 -5.09 -1.84
C TRP A 111 14.46 -4.17 -0.60
N CYS A 112 14.07 -2.90 -0.76
CA CYS A 112 14.08 -1.91 0.32
C CYS A 112 13.08 -2.23 1.44
N THR A 113 11.88 -2.72 1.11
CA THR A 113 10.89 -3.19 2.09
C THR A 113 11.44 -4.34 2.93
N LEU A 114 12.20 -5.23 2.30
CA LEU A 114 12.74 -6.45 2.91
C LEU A 114 13.93 -6.15 3.84
N LYS A 115 14.74 -5.14 3.50
CA LYS A 115 15.85 -4.69 4.34
C LYS A 115 15.38 -4.15 5.70
N LYS A 116 14.28 -3.40 5.75
CA LYS A 116 13.74 -2.87 7.02
C LYS A 116 13.09 -3.95 7.88
N MET A 117 12.68 -5.05 7.25
CA MET A 117 12.16 -6.24 7.92
C MET A 117 13.29 -7.15 8.47
N SER A 118 14.57 -6.86 8.28
CA SER A 118 15.68 -7.62 8.93
C SER A 118 15.48 -9.15 8.91
N PHE A 119 15.09 -9.72 7.76
CA PHE A 119 15.00 -11.17 7.61
C PHE A 119 16.40 -11.79 7.66
N ASP A 120 16.49 -13.04 8.12
CA ASP A 120 17.73 -13.80 8.08
C ASP A 120 18.26 -13.94 6.65
N GLU A 121 19.59 -13.98 6.48
CA GLU A 121 20.24 -14.01 5.16
C GLU A 121 19.73 -15.18 4.29
N ASN A 122 19.44 -16.33 4.89
CA ASN A 122 18.91 -17.50 4.18
C ASN A 122 17.50 -17.29 3.60
N VAL A 123 16.65 -16.55 4.33
CA VAL A 123 15.30 -16.20 3.85
C VAL A 123 15.39 -15.08 2.82
N SER A 124 16.40 -14.20 2.95
CA SER A 124 16.59 -13.06 2.06
C SER A 124 16.77 -13.47 0.60
N GLU A 125 17.54 -14.53 0.30
CA GLU A 125 17.78 -15.00 -1.08
C GLU A 125 16.49 -15.46 -1.79
N ILE A 126 15.66 -16.24 -1.10
CA ILE A 126 14.33 -16.65 -1.60
C ILE A 126 13.42 -15.44 -1.78
N ILE A 127 13.54 -14.47 -0.88
CA ILE A 127 12.76 -13.25 -0.88
C ILE A 127 13.15 -12.31 -2.04
N TYR A 128 14.40 -12.34 -2.52
CA TYR A 128 14.88 -11.57 -3.67
C TYR A 128 14.45 -12.12 -5.03
N ASP A 129 13.94 -13.34 -5.05
CA ASP A 129 13.33 -13.95 -6.22
C ASP A 129 11.98 -13.31 -6.63
N GLY A 130 11.57 -12.31 -5.85
CA GLY A 130 10.44 -11.42 -6.10
C GLY A 130 9.10 -12.06 -5.74
N ALA A 131 8.06 -11.22 -5.80
CA ALA A 131 6.68 -11.64 -5.63
C ALA A 131 6.23 -11.99 -4.20
N ILE A 132 6.82 -11.30 -3.23
CA ILE A 132 6.53 -11.47 -1.82
C ILE A 132 5.15 -10.93 -1.50
N THR A 133 4.32 -11.79 -0.93
CA THR A 133 2.98 -11.46 -0.42
C THR A 133 3.01 -11.40 1.10
N PRO A 134 1.99 -10.80 1.74
CA PRO A 134 1.84 -10.88 3.19
C PRO A 134 1.86 -12.33 3.72
N MET A 135 1.37 -13.28 2.92
CA MET A 135 1.39 -14.71 3.25
C MET A 135 2.81 -15.28 3.32
N PHE A 136 3.69 -14.93 2.37
CA PHE A 136 5.10 -15.33 2.42
C PHE A 136 5.76 -14.86 3.71
N ILE A 137 5.54 -13.60 4.09
CA ILE A 137 6.09 -13.01 5.31
C ILE A 137 5.58 -13.75 6.56
N ALA A 138 4.27 -13.99 6.64
CA ALA A 138 3.68 -14.69 7.78
C ALA A 138 4.19 -16.13 7.89
N ALA A 139 4.32 -16.83 6.75
CA ALA A 139 4.85 -18.19 6.70
C ALA A 139 6.32 -18.25 7.11
N ALA A 140 7.18 -17.37 6.58
CA ALA A 140 8.59 -17.25 6.96
C ALA A 140 8.81 -16.93 8.45
N LYS A 141 7.81 -16.32 9.10
CA LYS A 141 7.82 -16.01 10.54
C LYS A 141 7.17 -17.09 11.40
N GLY A 142 6.65 -18.16 10.79
CA GLY A 142 5.90 -19.22 11.48
C GLY A 142 4.59 -18.75 12.12
N ASP A 143 4.01 -17.64 11.65
CA ASP A 143 2.83 -17.03 12.26
C ASP A 143 1.52 -17.64 11.75
N LEU A 144 1.20 -18.83 12.28
CA LEU A 144 0.00 -19.56 11.89
C LEU A 144 -1.32 -18.77 12.05
N PRO A 145 -1.54 -17.98 13.12
CA PRO A 145 -2.72 -17.12 13.23
C PRO A 145 -2.87 -16.15 12.06
N ILE A 146 -1.79 -15.47 11.64
CA ILE A 146 -1.83 -14.54 10.51
C ILE A 146 -1.97 -15.29 9.18
N VAL A 147 -1.31 -16.44 9.00
CA VAL A 147 -1.49 -17.29 7.81
C VAL A 147 -2.96 -17.67 7.61
N LYS A 148 -3.63 -18.12 8.68
CA LYS A 148 -5.05 -18.46 8.64
C LYS A 148 -5.91 -17.26 8.29
N LEU A 149 -5.68 -16.12 8.95
CA LEU A 149 -6.41 -14.88 8.71
C LEU A 149 -6.26 -14.40 7.26
N LEU A 150 -5.05 -14.41 6.72
CA LEU A 150 -4.81 -14.04 5.33
C LEU A 150 -5.56 -14.97 4.38
N HIS A 151 -5.52 -16.29 4.64
CA HIS A 151 -6.24 -17.27 3.83
C HIS A 151 -7.76 -17.05 3.87
N GLU A 152 -8.33 -16.86 5.07
CA GLU A 152 -9.75 -16.54 5.27
C GLU A 152 -10.19 -15.28 4.53
N LYS A 153 -9.29 -14.29 4.38
CA LYS A 153 -9.55 -13.05 3.66
C LYS A 153 -9.24 -13.12 2.16
N GLY A 154 -8.98 -14.31 1.62
CA GLY A 154 -8.75 -14.53 0.19
C GLY A 154 -7.27 -14.46 -0.24
N GLY A 155 -6.35 -14.54 0.71
CA GLY A 155 -4.92 -14.68 0.48
C GLY A 155 -4.58 -16.05 -0.11
N CYS A 156 -3.90 -16.04 -1.24
CA CYS A 156 -3.48 -17.25 -1.93
C CYS A 156 -2.30 -17.90 -1.19
N ILE A 157 -2.46 -19.16 -0.78
CA ILE A 157 -1.43 -19.92 -0.06
C ILE A 157 -0.36 -20.52 -0.99
N ASN A 158 -0.71 -20.75 -2.27
CA ASN A 158 0.15 -21.40 -3.26
C ASN A 158 0.78 -20.40 -4.24
N VAL A 159 0.95 -19.15 -3.82
CA VAL A 159 1.58 -18.13 -4.65
C VAL A 159 3.04 -18.51 -4.89
N LYS A 160 3.51 -18.36 -6.13
CA LYS A 160 4.90 -18.61 -6.49
C LYS A 160 5.69 -17.31 -6.59
N THR A 161 6.95 -17.36 -6.16
CA THR A 161 7.97 -16.35 -6.48
C THR A 161 8.27 -16.37 -7.99
N TYR A 162 8.90 -15.33 -8.53
CA TYR A 162 8.98 -15.17 -9.98
C TYR A 162 9.97 -16.11 -10.67
N SER A 163 11.19 -16.29 -10.14
CA SER A 163 12.26 -16.97 -10.88
C SER A 163 12.56 -18.40 -10.38
N SER A 164 12.36 -18.65 -9.09
CA SER A 164 12.65 -19.91 -8.39
C SER A 164 11.38 -20.70 -8.05
N GLY A 165 10.21 -20.06 -8.12
CA GLY A 165 8.92 -20.73 -7.95
C GLY A 165 8.61 -21.21 -6.53
N TYR A 166 9.30 -20.67 -5.52
CA TYR A 166 9.04 -20.95 -4.12
C TYR A 166 7.63 -20.56 -3.73
N THR A 167 7.04 -21.29 -2.78
CA THR A 167 5.74 -21.02 -2.17
C THR A 167 5.90 -20.55 -0.72
N PRO A 168 4.89 -19.91 -0.12
CA PRO A 168 4.90 -19.59 1.31
C PRO A 168 5.24 -20.80 2.18
N LEU A 169 4.77 -22.00 1.81
CA LEU A 169 5.09 -23.23 2.54
C LEU A 169 6.59 -23.55 2.53
N ASN A 170 7.30 -23.29 1.42
CA ASN A 170 8.74 -23.49 1.36
C ASN A 170 9.51 -22.60 2.34
N LEU A 171 8.93 -21.47 2.77
CA LEU A 171 9.52 -20.60 3.81
C LEU A 171 9.11 -20.97 5.23
N ALA A 172 8.03 -21.74 5.42
CA ALA A 172 7.57 -22.13 6.76
C ALA A 172 8.43 -23.24 7.39
N GLU A 173 9.29 -23.88 6.60
CA GLU A 173 10.16 -25.00 6.98
C GLU A 173 11.64 -24.60 7.16
N ALA A 174 11.98 -23.32 7.00
CA ALA A 174 13.34 -22.76 7.17
C ALA A 174 13.54 -22.18 8.57
#